data_AF-A0A7C5FNX1-F1
#
_entry.id   AF-A0A7C5FNX1-F1
#
_cell.length_a   1.000
_cell.length_b   1.000
_cell.length_c   1.000
_cell.angle_alpha   90.00
_cell.angle_beta   90.00
_cell.angle_gamma   90.00
#
_symmetry.space_group_name_H-M   'P 1'
#
loop_
_entity.id
_entity.type
_entity.pdbx_description
1 polymer ?
#
loop_
_entity_poly.entity_id
_entity_poly.type
_entity_poly.pdbx_seq_one_letter_code
_entity_poly.pdbx_strand_id
1 'polypeptide(L)'
;MRGLVTLVVAAMLLTAAAGSVCRSDEPGDVWLGGYLLLRIRTAAAGYSVADRVNAIQARANSLLELGRSGAKFTVGKSGRDAIIYADGSLFITVTPADAKANGTTPERLAAIWAQRLRTILPKASPEKPGVGLPAGE
;
A
#
# COMPACT_ATOMS: atom_id res chain seq x y z
N MET A 1 1.88 -52.91 -55.70
CA MET A 1 2.36 -51.70 -56.42
C MET A 1 1.27 -50.63 -56.36
N ARG A 2 1.66 -49.40 -55.99
CA ARG A 2 0.89 -48.13 -56.10
C ARG A 2 -0.26 -47.98 -55.08
N GLY A 3 -0.38 -46.96 -54.25
CA GLY A 3 0.32 -45.69 -54.10
C GLY A 3 -0.62 -44.74 -53.34
N LEU A 4 -0.20 -44.28 -52.17
CA LEU A 4 -0.33 -42.91 -51.62
C LEU A 4 -1.50 -42.03 -52.15
N VAL A 5 -2.46 -41.65 -51.30
CA VAL A 5 -2.92 -40.24 -51.14
C VAL A 5 -3.52 -40.04 -49.73
N THR A 6 -2.85 -39.17 -48.98
CA THR A 6 -3.19 -38.54 -47.71
C THR A 6 -4.41 -37.62 -47.82
N LEU A 7 -5.34 -37.63 -46.86
CA LEU A 7 -6.05 -36.40 -46.48
C LEU A 7 -6.41 -36.41 -44.99
N VAL A 8 -5.55 -35.75 -44.23
CA VAL A 8 -5.77 -35.40 -42.83
C VAL A 8 -6.69 -34.18 -42.80
N VAL A 9 -7.91 -34.32 -42.28
CA VAL A 9 -8.76 -33.17 -41.94
C VAL A 9 -8.78 -33.05 -40.43
N ALA A 10 -7.76 -32.37 -39.90
CA ALA A 10 -7.69 -31.95 -38.52
C ALA A 10 -8.56 -30.70 -38.36
N ALA A 11 -9.79 -30.86 -37.87
CA ALA A 11 -10.59 -29.75 -37.38
C ALA A 11 -10.04 -29.32 -36.01
N MET A 12 -9.12 -28.34 -36.02
CA MET A 12 -8.65 -27.67 -34.82
C MET A 12 -9.82 -26.95 -34.13
N LEU A 13 -10.32 -27.55 -33.06
CA LEU A 13 -11.12 -26.88 -32.05
C LEU A 13 -10.23 -25.87 -31.32
N LEU A 14 -10.34 -24.60 -31.70
CA LEU A 14 -9.72 -23.50 -30.98
C LEU A 14 -10.53 -23.23 -29.71
N THR A 15 -10.35 -24.05 -28.68
CA THR A 15 -10.79 -23.74 -27.32
C THR A 15 -9.92 -22.59 -26.80
N ALA A 16 -10.39 -21.36 -26.99
CA ALA A 16 -9.89 -20.21 -26.25
C ALA A 16 -10.33 -20.37 -24.79
N ALA A 17 -9.54 -21.11 -24.01
CA ALA A 17 -9.60 -21.00 -22.56
C ALA A 17 -9.18 -19.58 -22.20
N ALA A 18 -10.15 -18.71 -21.98
CA ALA A 18 -9.95 -17.43 -21.31
C ALA A 18 -9.54 -17.75 -19.86
N GLY A 19 -8.28 -18.13 -19.67
CA GLY A 19 -7.69 -18.22 -18.36
C GLY A 19 -7.80 -16.84 -17.75
N SER A 20 -8.57 -16.71 -16.67
CA SER A 20 -8.48 -15.56 -15.79
C SER A 20 -7.03 -15.52 -15.32
N VAL A 21 -6.23 -14.64 -15.93
CA VAL A 21 -4.94 -14.26 -15.37
C VAL A 21 -5.31 -13.58 -14.06
N CYS A 22 -5.27 -14.34 -12.95
CA CYS A 22 -5.15 -13.75 -11.64
C CYS A 22 -3.84 -12.95 -11.70
N ARG A 23 -3.95 -11.65 -11.99
CA ARG A 23 -2.85 -10.72 -11.83
C ARG A 23 -2.55 -10.74 -10.34
N SER A 24 -1.57 -11.56 -9.96
CA SER A 24 -1.06 -11.59 -8.60
C SER A 24 -0.43 -10.22 -8.40
N ASP A 25 -1.15 -9.34 -7.73
CA ASP A 25 -0.70 -7.99 -7.47
C ASP A 25 0.51 -8.09 -6.55
N GLU A 26 1.69 -7.76 -7.08
CA GLU A 26 2.95 -7.95 -6.36
C GLU A 26 2.95 -7.06 -5.11
N PRO A 27 3.43 -7.54 -3.94
CA PRO A 27 3.52 -6.70 -2.77
C PRO A 27 4.35 -5.45 -3.04
N GLY A 28 3.88 -4.29 -2.58
CA GLY A 28 4.56 -3.02 -2.76
C GLY A 28 4.90 -2.35 -1.43
N ASP A 29 6.05 -1.66 -1.42
CA ASP A 29 6.59 -1.00 -0.23
C ASP A 29 6.37 0.50 -0.27
N VAL A 30 5.96 1.07 0.86
CA VAL A 30 5.92 2.52 1.09
C VAL A 30 7.18 2.91 1.85
N TRP A 31 7.94 3.86 1.31
CA TRP A 31 9.21 4.32 1.86
C TRP A 31 9.13 5.79 2.26
N LEU A 32 9.70 6.18 3.40
CA LEU A 32 9.68 7.58 3.81
C LEU A 32 11.05 7.97 4.37
N GLY A 33 11.74 8.92 3.70
CA GLY A 33 13.08 9.34 4.10
C GLY A 33 14.09 8.20 4.21
N GLY A 34 14.02 7.20 3.32
CA GLY A 34 14.88 6.00 3.34
C GLY A 34 14.45 4.89 4.32
N TYR A 35 13.40 5.10 5.11
CA TYR A 35 12.86 4.09 6.02
C TYR A 35 11.68 3.35 5.38
N LEU A 36 11.66 2.01 5.52
CA LEU A 36 10.48 1.22 5.17
C LEU A 36 9.36 1.54 6.15
N LEU A 37 8.29 2.17 5.65
CA LEU A 37 7.15 2.57 6.45
C LEU A 37 6.20 1.39 6.66
N LEU A 38 5.74 0.79 5.57
CA LEU A 38 4.85 -0.38 5.56
C LEU A 38 4.87 -1.07 4.18
N ARG A 39 4.41 -2.33 4.16
CA ARG A 39 4.24 -3.13 2.95
C ARG A 39 2.76 -3.41 2.71
N ILE A 40 2.28 -3.11 1.51
CA ILE A 40 0.94 -3.41 1.03
C ILE A 40 0.98 -4.71 0.23
N ARG A 41 0.07 -5.64 0.52
CA ARG A 41 0.05 -6.99 -0.08
C ARG A 41 -1.22 -7.30 -0.87
N THR A 42 -2.25 -6.46 -0.78
CA THR A 42 -3.56 -6.73 -1.35
C THR A 42 -4.14 -5.51 -2.05
N ALA A 43 -4.87 -5.72 -3.14
CA ALA A 43 -5.77 -4.71 -3.69
C ALA A 43 -6.94 -4.44 -2.72
N ALA A 44 -7.53 -3.25 -2.78
CA ALA A 44 -8.69 -2.90 -1.95
C ALA A 44 -9.47 -1.71 -2.53
N ALA A 45 -10.78 -1.69 -2.32
CA ALA A 45 -11.67 -0.57 -2.72
C ALA A 45 -11.55 -0.15 -4.21
N GLY A 46 -11.27 -1.10 -5.11
CA GLY A 46 -11.08 -0.84 -6.54
C GLY A 46 -9.67 -0.39 -6.93
N TYR A 47 -8.75 -0.26 -5.98
CA TYR A 47 -7.35 0.11 -6.21
C TYR A 47 -6.44 -1.11 -6.24
N SER A 48 -5.49 -1.14 -7.17
CA SER A 48 -4.39 -2.11 -7.17
C SER A 48 -3.44 -1.87 -5.99
N VAL A 49 -2.56 -2.83 -5.70
CA VAL A 49 -1.48 -2.67 -4.70
C VAL A 49 -0.63 -1.46 -5.04
N ALA A 50 -0.25 -1.31 -6.32
CA ALA A 50 0.54 -0.16 -6.78
C ALA A 50 -0.18 1.18 -6.54
N ASP A 51 -1.48 1.28 -6.87
CA ASP A 51 -2.25 2.50 -6.63
C ASP A 51 -2.34 2.84 -5.15
N ARG A 52 -2.53 1.82 -4.29
CA ARG A 52 -2.56 2.00 -2.84
C ARG A 52 -1.22 2.48 -2.31
N VAL A 53 -0.11 1.87 -2.75
CA VAL A 53 1.25 2.29 -2.38
C VAL A 53 1.46 3.76 -2.76
N ASN A 54 1.13 4.13 -3.99
CA ASN A 54 1.27 5.51 -4.48
C ASN A 54 0.42 6.50 -3.67
N ALA A 55 -0.85 6.17 -3.41
CA ALA A 55 -1.73 7.03 -2.62
C ALA A 55 -1.23 7.23 -1.17
N ILE A 56 -0.71 6.18 -0.55
CA ILE A 56 -0.17 6.23 0.81
C ILE A 56 1.16 7.00 0.83
N GLN A 57 2.03 6.75 -0.14
CA GLN A 57 3.29 7.45 -0.34
C GLN A 57 3.07 8.96 -0.47
N ALA A 58 2.11 9.36 -1.32
CA ALA A 58 1.75 10.76 -1.50
C ALA A 58 1.30 11.41 -0.19
N ARG A 59 0.39 10.75 0.56
CA ARG A 59 -0.06 11.26 1.88
C ARG A 59 1.08 11.38 2.88
N ALA A 60 1.99 10.40 2.92
CA ALA A 60 3.14 10.42 3.80
C ALA A 60 4.10 11.58 3.46
N ASN A 61 4.39 11.79 2.17
CA ASN A 61 5.21 12.90 1.69
C ASN A 61 4.57 14.26 1.99
N SER A 62 3.26 14.40 1.77
CA SER A 62 2.55 15.65 2.09
C SER A 62 2.62 16.02 3.57
N LEU A 63 2.68 15.05 4.48
CA LEU A 63 2.92 15.35 5.91
C LEU A 63 4.31 15.96 6.12
N LEU A 64 5.35 15.48 5.42
CA LEU A 64 6.69 16.04 5.50
C LEU A 64 6.76 17.44 4.88
N GLU A 65 6.18 17.62 3.69
CA GLU A 65 6.15 18.89 2.96
C GLU A 65 5.45 20.00 3.77
N LEU A 66 4.39 19.65 4.50
CA LEU A 66 3.67 20.57 5.38
C LEU A 66 4.33 20.77 6.75
N GLY A 67 5.51 20.18 6.99
CA GLY A 67 6.19 20.25 8.28
C GLY A 67 5.45 19.54 9.42
N ARG A 68 4.51 18.64 9.11
CA ARG A 68 3.68 17.89 10.08
C ARG A 68 4.36 16.61 10.54
N SER A 69 5.64 16.72 10.87
CA SER A 69 6.46 15.62 11.38
C SER A 69 5.90 15.00 12.67
N GLY A 70 5.19 15.81 13.46
CA GLY A 70 4.50 15.44 14.70
C GLY A 70 3.02 15.12 14.55
N ALA A 71 2.53 14.79 13.36
CA ALA A 71 1.12 14.46 13.13
C ALA A 71 0.60 13.39 14.13
N LYS A 72 -0.59 13.62 14.68
CA LYS A 72 -1.22 12.68 15.62
C LYS A 72 -1.91 11.57 14.83
N PHE A 73 -1.35 10.36 14.92
CA PHE A 73 -1.97 9.17 14.36
C PHE A 73 -2.93 8.52 15.36
N THR A 74 -4.16 8.24 14.93
CA THR A 74 -5.17 7.49 15.71
C THR A 74 -5.75 6.34 14.88
N VAL A 75 -6.28 5.33 15.57
CA VAL A 75 -6.95 4.18 14.93
C VAL A 75 -8.42 4.20 15.31
N GLY A 76 -9.30 4.18 14.32
CA GLY A 76 -10.74 4.00 14.47
C GLY A 76 -11.22 2.70 13.82
N LYS A 77 -12.44 2.29 14.14
CA LYS A 77 -13.11 1.14 13.54
C LYS A 77 -14.17 1.60 12.55
N SER A 78 -14.27 0.92 11.41
CA SER A 78 -15.34 1.14 10.42
C SER A 78 -15.82 -0.19 9.86
N GLY A 79 -16.95 -0.69 10.37
CA GLY A 79 -17.45 -2.02 10.03
C GLY A 79 -16.43 -3.11 10.37
N ARG A 80 -15.94 -3.82 9.34
CA ARG A 80 -14.89 -4.85 9.45
C ARG A 80 -13.48 -4.32 9.21
N ASP A 81 -13.37 -3.05 8.85
CA ASP A 81 -12.10 -2.39 8.56
C ASP A 81 -11.64 -1.61 9.79
N ALA A 82 -10.34 -1.32 9.83
CA ALA A 82 -9.77 -0.35 10.73
C ALA A 82 -9.23 0.84 9.94
N ILE A 83 -9.40 2.05 10.46
CA ILE A 83 -9.00 3.28 9.80
C ILE A 83 -7.88 3.93 10.62
N ILE A 84 -6.80 4.29 9.94
CA ILE A 84 -5.75 5.13 10.49
C ILE A 84 -6.04 6.57 10.06
N TYR A 85 -6.12 7.47 11.03
CA TYR A 85 -6.25 8.91 10.80
C TYR A 85 -4.94 9.62 11.12
N ALA A 86 -4.61 10.65 10.35
CA ALA A 86 -3.55 11.62 10.64
C ALA A 86 -4.20 12.98 10.89
N ASP A 87 -4.07 13.52 12.11
CA ASP A 87 -4.71 14.76 12.54
C ASP A 87 -6.24 14.80 12.28
N GLY A 88 -6.91 13.64 12.39
CA GLY A 88 -8.35 13.50 12.16
C GLY A 88 -8.75 13.26 10.70
N SER A 89 -7.82 13.36 9.74
CA SER A 89 -8.06 13.06 8.33
C SER A 89 -7.74 11.59 8.01
N LEU A 90 -8.57 10.96 7.16
CA LEU A 90 -8.35 9.58 6.70
C LEU A 90 -6.96 9.45 6.05
N PHE A 91 -6.12 8.57 6.59
CA PHE A 91 -4.78 8.31 6.05
C PHE A 91 -4.75 6.96 5.31
N ILE A 92 -5.15 5.88 6.00
CA ILE A 92 -5.18 4.51 5.47
C ILE A 92 -6.42 3.79 5.97
N THR A 93 -7.07 3.03 5.10
CA THR A 93 -8.01 1.97 5.49
C THR A 93 -7.31 0.62 5.45
N VAL A 94 -7.42 -0.13 6.56
CA VAL A 94 -6.89 -1.47 6.74
C VAL A 94 -8.05 -2.46 6.66
N THR A 95 -8.05 -3.29 5.64
CA THR A 95 -9.13 -4.24 5.37
C THR A 95 -8.86 -5.61 6.01
N PRO A 96 -9.88 -6.49 6.10
CA PRO A 96 -9.69 -7.89 6.44
C PRO A 96 -8.69 -8.63 5.53
N ALA A 97 -8.59 -8.24 4.25
CA ALA A 97 -7.63 -8.85 3.33
C ALA A 97 -6.20 -8.46 3.69
N ASP A 98 -5.96 -7.19 4.02
CA ASP A 98 -4.65 -6.72 4.53
C ASP A 98 -4.26 -7.49 5.79
N ALA A 99 -5.20 -7.61 6.73
CA ALA A 99 -4.99 -8.27 8.00
C ALA A 99 -4.67 -9.77 7.82
N LYS A 100 -5.44 -10.46 6.96
CA LYS A 100 -5.21 -11.87 6.60
C LYS A 100 -3.84 -12.06 5.96
N ALA A 101 -3.44 -11.20 5.03
CA ALA A 101 -2.12 -11.25 4.39
C ALA A 101 -0.96 -11.01 5.37
N ASN A 102 -1.23 -10.48 6.56
CA ASN A 102 -0.28 -10.25 7.64
C ASN A 102 -0.52 -11.18 8.86
N GLY A 103 -1.44 -12.15 8.77
CA GLY A 103 -1.72 -13.12 9.84
C GLY A 103 -2.29 -12.49 11.13
N THR A 104 -3.07 -11.41 11.03
CA THR A 104 -3.57 -10.66 12.19
C THR A 104 -5.00 -10.13 11.96
N THR A 105 -5.54 -9.33 12.89
CA THR A 105 -6.80 -8.59 12.71
C THR A 105 -6.59 -7.18 12.14
N PRO A 106 -7.60 -6.57 11.49
CA PRO A 106 -7.51 -5.21 10.95
C PRO A 106 -7.09 -4.18 12.00
N GLU A 107 -7.68 -4.22 13.20
CA GLU A 107 -7.38 -3.29 14.28
C GLU A 107 -5.93 -3.41 14.76
N ARG A 108 -5.43 -4.66 14.86
CA ARG A 108 -4.06 -4.90 15.29
C ARG A 108 -3.05 -4.48 14.23
N LEU A 109 -3.33 -4.75 12.94
CA LEU A 109 -2.48 -4.29 11.83
C LEU A 109 -2.47 -2.76 11.75
N ALA A 110 -3.63 -2.12 11.88
CA ALA A 110 -3.74 -0.67 11.90
C ALA A 110 -2.94 -0.05 13.07
N ALA A 111 -2.98 -0.67 14.26
CA ALA A 111 -2.17 -0.23 15.40
C ALA A 111 -0.66 -0.34 15.14
N ILE A 112 -0.21 -1.44 14.51
CA ILE A 112 1.20 -1.64 14.13
C ILE A 112 1.65 -0.58 13.12
N TRP A 113 0.86 -0.35 12.06
CA TRP A 113 1.17 0.67 11.05
C TRP A 113 1.13 2.09 11.62
N ALA A 114 0.14 2.42 12.45
CA ALA A 114 0.09 3.70 13.16
C ALA A 114 1.30 3.92 14.07
N GLN A 115 1.78 2.87 14.75
CA GLN A 115 2.99 2.96 15.56
C GLN A 115 4.25 3.17 14.71
N ARG A 116 4.35 2.50 13.55
CA ARG A 116 5.42 2.73 12.58
C ARG A 116 5.44 4.17 12.06
N LEU A 117 4.27 4.72 11.71
CA LEU A 117 4.10 6.11 11.32
C LEU A 117 4.63 7.08 12.40
N ARG A 118 4.20 6.92 13.65
CA ARG A 118 4.68 7.76 14.77
C ARG A 118 6.19 7.68 14.99
N THR A 119 6.80 6.54 14.67
CA THR A 119 8.23 6.31 14.88
C THR A 119 9.09 6.85 13.74
N ILE A 120 8.61 6.74 12.49
CA ILE A 120 9.38 7.06 11.29
C ILE A 120 9.18 8.51 10.86
N LEU A 121 7.96 9.04 10.95
CA LEU A 121 7.65 10.37 10.43
C LEU A 121 8.56 11.48 11.01
N PRO A 122 8.81 11.55 12.33
CA PRO A 122 9.73 12.55 12.89
C PRO A 122 11.18 12.38 12.42
N LYS A 123 11.61 11.15 12.11
CA LYS A 123 12.99 10.84 11.68
C LYS A 123 13.20 11.08 10.19
N ALA A 124 12.13 10.97 9.40
CA ALA A 124 12.15 11.19 7.96
C ALA A 124 12.03 12.66 7.60
N SER A 125 11.51 13.49 8.51
CA SER A 125 11.61 14.94 8.36
C SER A 125 13.08 15.36 8.44
N PRO A 126 13.57 16.22 7.53
CA PRO A 126 14.78 16.96 7.80
C PRO A 126 14.47 17.75 9.07
N GLU A 127 15.10 17.38 10.18
CA GLU A 127 15.11 18.20 11.39
C GLU A 127 15.49 19.60 10.92
N LYS A 128 14.56 20.56 10.98
CA LYS A 128 14.91 21.95 10.72
C LYS A 128 15.83 22.32 11.89
N PRO A 129 17.15 22.48 11.69
CA PRO A 129 18.02 22.88 12.79
C PRO A 129 17.47 24.21 13.29
N GLY A 130 17.42 24.37 14.61
CA GLY A 130 16.63 25.38 15.29
C GLY A 130 16.56 26.72 14.56
N VAL A 131 15.37 27.28 14.49
CA VAL A 131 15.20 28.73 14.40
C VAL A 131 15.64 29.30 15.76
N GLY A 132 16.95 29.24 16.01
CA GLY A 132 17.63 30.20 16.85
C GLY A 132 17.84 31.41 15.97
N LEU A 133 16.85 32.31 15.93
CA LEU A 133 17.20 33.70 15.66
C LEU A 133 18.18 34.09 16.77
N PRO A 134 19.38 34.63 16.47
CA PRO A 134 20.15 35.31 17.49
C PRO A 134 19.27 36.43 18.06
N ALA A 135 19.06 36.41 19.37
CA ALA A 135 18.71 37.60 20.11
C ALA A 135 19.99 38.45 20.20
N GLY A 136 19.97 39.64 19.59
CA GLY A 136 21.09 40.58 19.48
C GLY A 136 21.48 40.76 18.01
N GLU A 137 21.43 41.95 17.43
CA GLU A 137 21.66 43.30 17.97
C GLU A 137 20.63 44.33 17.49
#